data_AF-A0A950LB28-F1
#
_entry.id   AF-A0A950LB28-F1
#
_cell.length_a   1.000
_cell.length_b   1.000
_cell.length_c   1.000
_cell.angle_alpha   90.00
_cell.angle_beta   90.00
_cell.angle_gamma   90.00
#
_symmetry.space_group_name_H-M   'P 1'
#
loop_
_entity.id
_entity.type
_entity.pdbx_description
1 polymer ?
#
loop_
_entity_poly.entity_id
_entity_poly.type
_entity_poly.pdbx_seq_one_letter_code
_entity_poly.pdbx_strand_id
1 'polypeptide(L)'
;MRTRPNVIVAVLYALPAIAALGVWYTLLFVADGPATPRGILEYVLADAPEHSWFYWLLTAPALWTALAAAYLTSLAAKRLGAITLFCIGGALAVAAWITLAFEVALFASLPVFYTAWHAIGARR
;
A
#
# COMPACT_ATOMS: atom_id res chain seq x y z
N MET A 1 -28.11 -0.43 1.31
CA MET A 1 -27.14 0.53 1.87
C MET A 1 -26.32 1.11 0.72
N ARG A 2 -26.38 2.43 0.47
CA ARG A 2 -25.55 3.09 -0.55
C ARG A 2 -24.16 3.28 0.04
N THR A 3 -23.19 2.45 -0.36
CA THR A 3 -21.79 2.57 0.10
C THR A 3 -21.23 3.91 -0.37
N ARG A 4 -20.72 4.71 0.57
CA ARG A 4 -20.10 6.00 0.22
C ARG A 4 -18.79 5.71 -0.52
N PRO A 5 -18.47 6.40 -1.63
CA PRO A 5 -17.30 6.11 -2.47
C PRO A 5 -15.98 6.15 -1.69
N ASN A 6 -15.88 7.00 -0.65
CA ASN A 6 -14.70 7.07 0.23
C ASN A 6 -14.44 5.76 1.00
N VAL A 7 -15.51 5.03 1.38
CA VAL A 7 -15.39 3.74 2.06
C VAL A 7 -14.82 2.69 1.11
N ILE A 8 -15.22 2.72 -0.17
CA ILE A 8 -14.69 1.81 -1.19
C ILE A 8 -13.20 2.08 -1.40
N VAL A 9 -12.80 3.35 -1.49
CA VAL A 9 -11.37 3.71 -1.60
C VAL A 9 -10.57 3.24 -0.39
N ALA A 10 -11.10 3.42 0.82
CA ALA A 10 -10.44 2.95 2.03
C ALA A 10 -10.24 1.42 2.05
N VAL A 11 -11.27 0.66 1.63
CA VAL A 11 -11.16 -0.80 1.49
C VAL A 11 -10.13 -1.18 0.42
N LEU A 12 -10.09 -0.46 -0.70
CA LEU A 12 -9.10 -0.72 -1.76
C LEU A 12 -7.66 -0.47 -1.28
N TYR A 13 -7.42 0.48 -0.38
CA TYR A 13 -6.10 0.66 0.25
C TYR A 13 -5.73 -0.44 1.26
N ALA A 14 -6.70 -1.18 1.79
CA ALA A 14 -6.39 -2.31 2.67
C ALA A 14 -5.81 -3.51 1.89
N LEU A 15 -6.18 -3.69 0.62
CA LEU A 15 -5.70 -4.79 -0.22
C LEU A 15 -4.17 -4.81 -0.41
N PRO A 16 -3.50 -3.73 -0.84
CA PRO A 16 -2.04 -3.73 -0.97
C PRO A 16 -1.34 -3.90 0.38
N ALA A 17 -1.91 -3.39 1.48
CA ALA A 17 -1.38 -3.62 2.82
C ALA A 17 -1.40 -5.09 3.21
N ILE A 18 -2.50 -5.80 2.95
CA ILE A 18 -2.62 -7.23 3.22
C ILE A 18 -1.65 -8.03 2.33
N ALA A 19 -1.55 -7.69 1.03
CA ALA A 19 -0.64 -8.36 0.11
C ALA A 19 0.82 -8.22 0.56
N ALA A 20 1.25 -7.02 0.93
CA ALA A 20 2.61 -6.78 1.43
C ALA A 20 2.88 -7.49 2.76
N LEU A 21 1.92 -7.53 3.69
CA LEU A 21 2.03 -8.31 4.92
C LEU A 21 2.11 -9.82 4.65
N GLY A 22 1.38 -10.32 3.64
CA GLY A 22 1.46 -11.69 3.19
C GLY A 22 2.86 -12.06 2.68
N VAL A 23 3.47 -11.20 1.86
CA VAL A 23 4.86 -11.36 1.39
C VAL A 23 5.83 -11.33 2.57
N TRP A 24 5.61 -10.45 3.54
CA TRP A 24 6.46 -10.38 4.74
C TRP A 24 6.35 -11.66 5.58
N TYR A 25 5.14 -12.19 5.73
CA TYR A 25 4.90 -13.45 6.43
C TYR A 25 5.56 -14.64 5.74
N THR A 26 5.44 -14.76 4.41
CA THR A 26 6.09 -15.85 3.67
C THR A 26 7.61 -15.78 3.77
N LEU A 27 8.19 -14.58 3.71
CA LEU A 27 9.63 -14.41 3.90
C LEU A 27 10.11 -14.84 5.28
N LEU A 28 9.35 -14.59 6.34
CA LEU A 28 9.79 -14.91 7.71
C LEU A 28 9.55 -16.36 8.14
N PHE A 29 8.52 -17.00 7.59
CA PHE A 29 8.04 -18.29 8.11
C PHE A 29 7.99 -19.41 7.08
N VAL A 30 8.04 -19.10 5.79
CA VAL A 30 7.82 -20.08 4.70
C VAL A 30 9.04 -20.24 3.79
N ALA A 31 9.84 -19.18 3.60
CA ALA A 31 11.05 -19.27 2.80
C ALA A 31 12.12 -20.08 3.54
N ASP A 32 12.81 -20.98 2.82
CA ASP A 32 13.96 -21.79 3.28
C ASP A 32 15.21 -20.91 3.50
N GLY A 33 15.09 -19.90 4.37
CA GLY A 33 16.16 -18.99 4.80
C GLY A 33 16.73 -19.39 6.16
N PRO A 34 17.72 -18.65 6.69
CA PRO A 34 18.34 -18.93 7.99
C PRO A 34 17.24 -19.14 9.03
N ALA A 35 17.25 -20.29 9.71
CA ALA A 35 16.10 -21.01 10.28
C ALA A 35 15.26 -20.29 11.37
N THR A 36 15.40 -18.98 11.54
CA THR A 36 14.62 -18.17 12.47
C THR A 36 14.28 -16.80 11.86
N PRO A 37 13.10 -16.22 12.18
CA PRO A 37 12.72 -14.86 11.76
C PRO A 37 13.77 -13.81 12.09
N ARG A 38 14.45 -13.98 13.24
CA ARG A 38 15.56 -13.14 13.68
C ARG A 38 16.79 -13.28 12.78
N GLY A 39 17.13 -14.48 12.35
CA GLY A 39 18.24 -14.73 11.43
C GLY A 39 18.01 -14.15 10.05
N ILE A 40 16.76 -14.16 9.56
CA ILE A 40 16.39 -13.51 8.30
C ILE A 40 16.49 -11.99 8.43
N LEU A 41 16.03 -11.44 9.57
CA LEU A 41 16.16 -10.01 9.86
C LEU A 41 17.63 -9.59 9.93
N GLU A 42 18.45 -10.31 10.69
CA GLU A 42 19.89 -10.04 10.82
C GLU A 42 20.62 -10.21 9.49
N TYR A 43 20.30 -11.23 8.69
CA TYR A 43 20.85 -11.45 7.35
C TYR A 43 20.51 -10.29 6.39
N VAL A 44 19.25 -9.86 6.37
CA VAL A 44 18.80 -8.76 5.51
C VAL A 44 19.36 -7.40 5.97
N LEU A 45 19.58 -7.20 7.28
CA LEU A 45 20.18 -5.96 7.80
C LEU A 45 21.71 -5.91 7.67
N ALA A 46 22.38 -7.05 7.63
CA ALA A 46 23.85 -7.12 7.69
C ALA A 46 24.50 -7.34 6.32
N ASP A 47 23.89 -8.10 5.40
CA ASP A 47 24.61 -8.70 4.26
C ASP A 47 24.02 -8.37 2.87
N ALA A 48 22.86 -7.71 2.77
CA ALA A 48 22.18 -7.49 1.49
C ALA A 48 22.44 -6.07 0.91
N PRO A 49 23.09 -5.91 -0.26
CA PRO A 49 23.32 -4.60 -0.87
C PRO A 49 22.03 -3.84 -1.26
N GLU A 50 20.86 -4.49 -1.21
CA GLU A 50 19.55 -3.89 -1.52
C GLU A 50 18.65 -3.72 -0.28
N HIS A 51 19.13 -3.09 0.80
CA HIS A 51 18.32 -2.87 2.01
C HIS A 51 16.98 -2.15 1.79
N SER A 52 16.85 -1.38 0.71
CA SER A 52 15.72 -0.48 0.46
C SER A 52 14.38 -1.19 0.24
N TRP A 53 14.33 -2.34 -0.43
CA TRP A 53 13.07 -3.05 -0.68
C TRP A 53 12.45 -3.66 0.61
N PHE A 54 13.29 -4.11 1.54
CA PHE A 54 12.84 -4.68 2.81
C PHE A 54 12.28 -3.61 3.76
N TYR A 55 12.92 -2.44 3.85
CA TYR A 55 12.35 -1.29 4.57
C TYR A 55 11.02 -0.81 3.95
N TRP A 56 10.90 -0.88 2.63
CA TRP A 56 9.65 -0.59 1.94
C TRP A 56 8.55 -1.61 2.27
N LEU A 57 8.87 -2.90 2.37
CA LEU A 57 7.90 -3.92 2.81
C LEU A 57 7.41 -3.70 4.25
N LEU A 58 8.26 -3.15 5.13
CA LEU A 58 7.87 -2.82 6.51
C LEU A 58 7.00 -1.55 6.59
N THR A 59 7.35 -0.52 5.82
CA THR A 59 6.73 0.81 5.92
C THR A 59 5.51 0.99 5.03
N ALA A 60 5.45 0.33 3.87
CA ALA A 60 4.35 0.45 2.92
C ALA A 60 2.97 0.02 3.50
N PRO A 61 2.84 -1.09 4.26
CA PRO A 61 1.58 -1.45 4.92
C PRO A 61 1.08 -0.37 5.87
N ALA A 62 1.97 0.27 6.63
CA ALA A 62 1.62 1.37 7.53
C ALA A 62 1.15 2.60 6.74
N LEU A 63 1.78 2.91 5.61
CA LEU A 63 1.38 4.02 4.75
C LEU A 63 0.03 3.78 4.08
N TRP A 64 -0.25 2.57 3.59
CA TRP A 64 -1.54 2.25 3.00
C TRP A 64 -2.68 2.19 4.03
N THR A 65 -2.42 1.69 5.24
CA THR A 65 -3.41 1.73 6.33
C THR A 65 -3.68 3.16 6.81
N ALA A 66 -2.65 4.02 6.88
CA ALA A 66 -2.82 5.45 7.17
C ALA A 66 -3.65 6.16 6.09
N LEU A 67 -3.43 5.86 4.81
CA LEU A 67 -4.26 6.35 3.70
C LEU A 67 -5.71 5.86 3.82
N ALA A 68 -5.92 4.58 4.11
CA ALA A 68 -7.25 4.02 4.30
C ALA A 68 -8.00 4.76 5.43
N ALA A 69 -7.34 4.98 6.57
CA ALA A 69 -7.88 5.74 7.69
C ALA A 69 -8.18 7.19 7.28
N ALA A 70 -7.27 7.86 6.57
CA ALA A 70 -7.44 9.23 6.12
C ALA A 70 -8.67 9.38 5.18
N TYR A 71 -8.93 8.40 4.31
CA TYR A 71 -10.13 8.35 3.47
C TYR A 71 -11.44 8.16 4.27
N LEU A 72 -11.37 7.56 5.46
CA LEU A 72 -12.51 7.43 6.37
C LEU A 72 -12.77 8.70 7.20
N THR A 73 -11.78 9.59 7.32
CA THR A 73 -11.94 10.88 8.03
C THR A 73 -12.58 11.97 7.17
N SER A 74 -12.94 13.10 7.81
CA SER A 74 -13.47 14.28 7.13
C SER A 74 -12.46 14.98 6.19
N LEU A 75 -11.18 14.60 6.21
CA LEU A 75 -10.18 15.13 5.26
C LEU A 75 -10.56 14.84 3.80
N ALA A 76 -11.05 13.64 3.52
CA ALA A 76 -11.45 13.24 2.16
C ALA A 76 -12.72 13.96 1.67
N ALA A 77 -13.48 14.61 2.56
CA ALA A 77 -14.63 15.43 2.18
C ALA A 77 -14.22 16.82 1.67
N LYS A 78 -13.01 17.30 1.98
CA LYS A 78 -12.49 18.57 1.49
C LYS A 78 -11.78 18.38 0.14
N ARG A 79 -12.01 19.30 -0.80
CA ARG A 79 -11.41 19.26 -2.16
C ARG A 79 -9.88 19.18 -2.12
N LEU A 80 -9.24 19.98 -1.27
CA LEU A 80 -7.79 19.93 -1.06
C LEU A 80 -7.34 18.59 -0.47
N GLY A 81 -8.03 18.08 0.55
CA GLY A 81 -7.70 16.80 1.18
C GLY A 81 -7.83 15.61 0.21
N ALA A 82 -8.88 15.58 -0.61
CA ALA A 82 -9.06 14.56 -1.64
C ALA A 82 -7.93 14.58 -2.70
N ILE A 83 -7.49 15.76 -3.13
CA ILE A 83 -6.37 15.90 -4.08
C ILE A 83 -5.06 15.44 -3.44
N THR A 84 -4.78 15.87 -2.20
CA THR A 84 -3.57 15.47 -1.49
C THR A 84 -3.51 13.96 -1.29
N LEU A 85 -4.61 13.33 -0.87
CA LEU A 85 -4.69 11.87 -0.71
C LEU A 85 -4.52 11.13 -2.04
N PHE A 86 -5.06 11.67 -3.13
CA PHE A 86 -4.87 11.12 -4.46
C PHE A 86 -3.39 11.17 -4.90
N CYS A 87 -2.72 12.33 -4.71
CA CYS A 87 -1.30 12.48 -5.02
C CYS A 87 -0.42 11.54 -4.20
N ILE A 88 -0.67 11.42 -2.89
CA ILE A 88 0.07 10.51 -2.00
C ILE A 88 -0.16 9.06 -2.43
N GLY A 89 -1.42 8.69 -2.71
CA GLY A 89 -1.77 7.38 -3.23
C GLY A 89 -1.07 7.02 -4.53
N GLY A 90 -1.07 7.95 -5.49
CA GLY A 90 -0.38 7.81 -6.77
C GLY A 90 1.13 7.64 -6.60
N ALA A 91 1.76 8.45 -5.73
CA ALA A 91 3.18 8.32 -5.42
C ALA A 91 3.50 6.94 -4.80
N LEU A 92 2.66 6.44 -3.90
CA LEU A 92 2.80 5.11 -3.30
C LEU A 92 2.62 3.98 -4.32
N ALA A 93 1.70 4.13 -5.27
CA ALA A 93 1.55 3.15 -6.35
C ALA A 93 2.81 3.12 -7.24
N VAL A 94 3.34 4.29 -7.63
CA VAL A 94 4.59 4.36 -8.41
C VAL A 94 5.77 3.78 -7.63
N ALA A 95 5.89 4.08 -6.34
CA ALA A 95 6.92 3.49 -5.49
C ALA A 95 6.81 1.96 -5.47
N ALA A 96 5.60 1.42 -5.31
CA ALA A 96 5.36 -0.02 -5.33
C ALA A 96 5.78 -0.68 -6.66
N TRP A 97 5.57 -0.03 -7.80
CA TRP A 97 6.03 -0.53 -9.11
C TRP A 97 7.56 -0.59 -9.25
N ILE A 98 8.27 0.28 -8.52
CA ILE A 98 9.73 0.35 -8.59
C ILE A 98 10.38 -0.60 -7.57
N THR A 99 9.77 -0.76 -6.38
CA THR A 99 10.42 -1.39 -5.23
C THR A 99 9.80 -2.69 -4.75
N LEU A 100 8.58 -3.04 -5.19
CA LEU A 100 7.84 -4.19 -4.67
C LEU A 100 7.44 -5.18 -5.77
N ALA A 101 6.99 -6.36 -5.33
CA ALA A 101 6.50 -7.40 -6.21
C ALA A 101 5.29 -6.92 -7.04
N PHE A 102 5.16 -7.48 -8.24
CA PHE A 102 4.16 -7.10 -9.24
C PHE A 102 2.73 -7.15 -8.70
N GLU A 103 2.41 -8.15 -7.88
CA GLU A 103 1.10 -8.32 -7.25
C GLU A 103 0.76 -7.14 -6.33
N VAL A 104 1.73 -6.72 -5.51
CA VAL A 104 1.55 -5.59 -4.58
C VAL A 104 1.39 -4.28 -5.35
N ALA A 105 2.16 -4.10 -6.43
CA ALA A 105 2.06 -2.93 -7.31
C ALA A 105 0.69 -2.84 -8.01
N LEU A 106 0.16 -3.98 -8.48
CA LEU A 106 -1.21 -4.04 -9.02
C LEU A 106 -2.24 -3.63 -7.99
N PHE A 107 -2.20 -4.19 -6.77
CA PHE A 107 -3.14 -3.84 -5.72
C PHE A 107 -3.02 -2.38 -5.29
N ALA A 108 -1.81 -1.81 -5.27
CA ALA A 108 -1.58 -0.41 -4.93
C ALA A 108 -2.16 0.57 -5.97
N SER A 109 -2.29 0.16 -7.23
CA SER A 109 -2.86 0.98 -8.30
C SER A 109 -4.39 1.06 -8.30
N LEU A 110 -5.08 0.06 -7.73
CA LEU A 110 -6.55 -0.02 -7.68
C LEU A 110 -7.24 1.21 -7.04
N PRO A 111 -6.85 1.66 -5.83
CA PRO A 111 -7.49 2.83 -5.22
C PRO A 111 -7.27 4.12 -6.04
N VAL A 112 -6.12 4.25 -6.71
CA VAL A 112 -5.80 5.40 -7.58
C VAL A 112 -6.67 5.37 -8.84
N PHE A 113 -6.82 4.20 -9.47
CA PHE A 113 -7.67 4.06 -10.64
C PHE A 113 -9.15 4.34 -10.31
N TYR A 114 -9.64 3.79 -9.20
CA TYR A 114 -11.02 3.99 -8.76
C TYR A 114 -11.32 5.47 -8.46
N THR A 115 -10.42 6.15 -7.75
CA THR A 115 -10.57 7.59 -7.46
C THR A 115 -10.54 8.44 -8.73
N ALA A 116 -9.67 8.14 -9.69
CA ALA A 116 -9.62 8.82 -10.98
C ALA A 116 -10.90 8.61 -11.80
N TRP A 117 -11.38 7.37 -11.90
CA TRP A 117 -12.61 7.01 -12.60
C TRP A 117 -13.82 7.76 -12.05
N HIS A 118 -13.98 7.77 -10.73
CA HIS A 118 -15.11 8.43 -10.07
C HIS A 118 -15.05 9.96 -10.19
N ALA A 119 -13.85 10.55 -10.22
CA ALA A 119 -13.68 11.98 -10.45
C ALA A 119 -14.05 12.42 -11.87
N ILE A 120 -13.85 11.55 -12.87
CA ILE A 120 -14.23 11.78 -14.27
C ILE A 120 -15.74 11.56 -14.45
N GLY A 121 -16.30 10.51 -13.85
CA GLY A 121 -17.73 10.17 -13.94
C GLY A 121 -18.65 11.20 -13.30
N ALA A 122 -18.19 11.94 -12.28
CA ALA A 122 -18.98 13.00 -11.63
C ALA A 122 -19.11 14.31 -12.44
N ARG A 123 -18.46 14.42 -13.62
CA ARG A 123 -18.54 15.59 -14.51
C ARG A 123 -19.46 15.41 -15.73
N ARG A 124 -20.11 14.25 -15.86
CA ARG A 124 -21.14 13.99 -16.88
C ARG A 124 -22.51 13.97 -16.23
#